data_AF-A0A821BG60-F1
#
_entry.id   AF-A0A821BG60-F1
#
_cell.length_a   1.000
_cell.length_b   1.000
_cell.length_c   1.000
_cell.angle_alpha   90.00
_cell.angle_beta   90.00
_cell.angle_gamma   90.00
#
_symmetry.space_group_name_H-M   'P 1'
#
loop_
_entity.id
_entity.type
_entity.pdbx_description
1 polymer ?
#
loop_
_entity_poly.entity_id
_entity_poly.type
_entity_poly.pdbx_seq_one_letter_code
_entity_poly.pdbx_strand_id
1 'polypeptide(L)'
;VVIWIVTPIIYYSNTWDSKKMPIILNRAFDINGDFYDSMKVLNKNLLLNETAYEIYGGVRMTAAYAVSYCFVFAAFSAYIVHTILYHGKFIVEQFRMTLSDKRNDIHAKLMSYYPEVSEWCSPLLPGYIMIIAIVINFIMMIPTGVIVAVTNMTLILAVPIEILSSFILPGNPIGFLTLRVYTQSCQYQIIHLLFSFKFAHYMKIPPRITFSMLLTSVIIASIVHYITAIYLLYNV
;
A
#
# COMPACT_ATOMS: atom_id res chain seq x y z
N VAL A 1 20.92 4.71 8.01
CA VAL A 1 21.76 4.53 9.22
C VAL A 1 21.45 3.22 9.94
N VAL A 2 20.19 2.95 10.32
CA VAL A 2 19.81 1.72 11.05
C VAL A 2 20.26 0.43 10.32
N ILE A 3 20.03 0.32 9.01
CA ILE A 3 20.44 -0.85 8.21
C ILE A 3 21.95 -1.11 8.29
N TRP A 4 22.78 -0.07 8.23
CA TRP A 4 24.24 -0.20 8.23
C TRP A 4 24.83 -0.63 9.58
N ILE A 5 24.09 -0.47 10.68
CA ILE A 5 24.54 -0.86 12.02
C ILE A 5 23.92 -2.19 12.43
N VAL A 6 22.60 -2.33 12.28
CA VAL A 6 21.85 -3.50 12.74
C VAL A 6 22.11 -4.72 11.86
N THR A 7 22.21 -4.54 10.54
CA THR A 7 22.40 -5.67 9.62
C THR A 7 23.73 -6.40 9.84
N PRO A 8 24.88 -5.72 9.97
CA PRO A 8 26.13 -6.40 10.31
C PRO A 8 26.08 -7.10 11.66
N ILE A 9 25.46 -6.50 12.69
CA ILE A 9 25.32 -7.13 14.01
C ILE A 9 24.56 -8.45 13.90
N ILE A 10 23.40 -8.45 13.23
CA ILE A 10 22.60 -9.66 12.99
C ILE A 10 23.39 -10.69 12.19
N TYR A 11 24.09 -10.25 11.15
CA TYR A 11 24.87 -11.14 10.29
C TYR A 11 26.03 -11.82 11.04
N TYR A 12 26.83 -11.05 11.78
CA TYR A 12 28.01 -11.58 12.48
C TYR A 12 27.65 -12.38 13.74
N SER A 13 26.55 -12.02 14.42
CA SER A 13 25.98 -12.80 15.54
C SER A 13 25.27 -14.08 15.10
N ASN A 14 25.11 -14.31 13.79
CA ASN A 14 24.42 -15.46 13.20
C ASN A 14 22.97 -15.63 13.70
N THR A 15 22.31 -14.52 14.04
CA THR A 15 20.89 -14.56 14.40
C THR A 15 20.05 -14.93 13.17
N TRP A 16 19.11 -15.86 13.34
CA TRP A 16 18.26 -16.41 12.26
C TRP A 16 18.99 -17.14 11.13
N ASP A 17 20.14 -17.77 11.43
CA ASP A 17 20.97 -18.48 10.44
C ASP A 17 21.43 -17.59 9.27
N SER A 18 21.56 -16.28 9.52
CA SER A 18 21.86 -15.29 8.50
C SER A 18 23.16 -15.54 7.73
N LYS A 19 24.14 -16.25 8.31
CA LYS A 19 25.42 -16.55 7.65
C LYS A 19 25.30 -17.53 6.49
N LYS A 20 24.23 -18.33 6.43
CA LYS A 20 23.96 -19.25 5.31
C LYS A 20 23.58 -18.50 4.02
N MET A 21 23.29 -17.20 4.13
CA MET A 21 22.75 -16.38 3.07
C MET A 21 23.64 -15.14 2.83
N PRO A 22 23.61 -14.53 1.65
CA PRO A 22 24.28 -13.26 1.42
C PRO A 22 23.66 -12.14 2.26
N ILE A 23 24.48 -11.14 2.63
CA ILE A 23 24.07 -10.01 3.49
C ILE A 23 22.93 -9.21 2.86
N ILE A 24 23.04 -8.93 1.56
CA ILE A 24 22.05 -8.15 0.79
C ILE A 24 21.74 -8.93 -0.48
N LEU A 25 20.52 -9.47 -0.55
CA LEU A 25 19.97 -10.00 -1.80
C LEU A 25 18.45 -10.00 -1.75
N ASN A 26 17.82 -9.63 -2.87
CA ASN A 26 16.37 -9.64 -3.05
C ASN A 26 15.86 -10.99 -3.58
N ARG A 27 16.17 -12.08 -2.88
CA ARG A 27 15.62 -13.41 -3.21
C ARG A 27 15.22 -14.14 -1.94
N ALA A 28 14.25 -15.04 -2.09
CA ALA A 28 13.82 -15.97 -1.06
C ALA A 28 14.81 -17.14 -0.97
N PHE A 29 15.09 -17.57 0.25
CA PHE A 29 16.05 -18.65 0.54
C PHE A 29 15.39 -19.78 1.33
N ASP A 30 15.92 -20.98 1.13
CA ASP A 30 15.60 -22.17 1.93
C ASP A 30 16.44 -22.19 3.22
N ILE A 31 16.10 -23.09 4.15
CA ILE A 31 16.81 -23.34 5.42
C ILE A 31 18.29 -23.67 5.21
N ASN A 32 18.62 -24.23 4.04
CA ASN A 32 19.98 -24.62 3.64
C ASN A 32 20.80 -23.47 3.03
N GLY A 33 20.17 -22.33 2.69
CA GLY A 33 20.84 -21.20 2.06
C GLY A 33 20.77 -21.18 0.52
N ASP A 34 20.10 -22.15 -0.09
CA ASP A 34 19.80 -22.17 -1.53
C ASP A 34 18.58 -21.30 -1.87
N PHE A 35 18.41 -20.99 -3.17
CA PHE A 35 17.22 -20.26 -3.62
C PHE A 35 15.94 -21.07 -3.39
N TYR A 36 14.94 -20.42 -2.82
CA TYR A 36 13.66 -21.05 -2.52
C TYR A 36 12.85 -21.30 -3.78
N ASP A 37 12.44 -22.55 -4.01
CA ASP A 37 11.58 -22.91 -5.14
C ASP A 37 10.10 -22.93 -4.70
N SER A 38 9.34 -21.92 -5.11
CA SER A 38 7.93 -21.79 -4.77
C SER A 38 7.05 -22.89 -5.37
N MET A 39 7.47 -23.53 -6.46
CA MET A 39 6.65 -24.57 -7.11
C MET A 39 6.57 -25.86 -6.30
N LYS A 40 7.55 -26.11 -5.41
CA LYS A 40 7.57 -27.30 -4.55
C LYS A 40 6.52 -27.28 -3.44
N VAL A 41 6.02 -26.09 -3.11
CA VAL A 41 5.09 -25.86 -1.98
C VAL A 41 3.66 -25.60 -2.47
N LEU A 42 3.48 -25.39 -3.77
CA LEU A 42 2.18 -25.15 -4.39
C LEU A 42 1.61 -26.44 -4.97
N ASN A 43 0.32 -26.67 -4.77
CA ASN A 43 -0.42 -27.71 -5.48
C ASN A 43 -0.62 -27.33 -6.96
N LYS A 44 -1.05 -28.29 -7.79
CA LYS A 44 -1.40 -28.06 -9.21
C LYS A 44 -2.43 -26.91 -9.41
N ASN A 45 -3.23 -26.64 -8.38
CA ASN A 45 -4.24 -25.57 -8.36
C ASN A 45 -3.69 -24.22 -7.86
N LEU A 46 -2.37 -24.07 -7.70
CA LEU A 46 -1.69 -22.89 -7.15
C LEU A 46 -2.13 -22.49 -5.74
N LEU A 47 -2.73 -23.42 -5.00
CA LEU A 47 -3.01 -23.27 -3.57
C LEU A 47 -1.82 -23.78 -2.75
N LEU A 48 -1.63 -23.22 -1.56
CA LEU A 48 -0.58 -23.64 -0.65
C LEU A 48 -0.86 -25.08 -0.18
N ASN A 49 0.13 -25.97 -0.32
CA ASN A 49 0.08 -27.30 0.28
C ASN A 49 0.80 -27.26 1.64
N GLU A 50 0.02 -27.30 2.72
CA GLU A 50 0.53 -27.22 4.09
C GLU A 50 1.50 -28.37 4.42
N THR A 51 1.21 -29.59 3.96
CA THR A 51 2.09 -30.76 4.21
C THR A 51 3.43 -30.65 3.48
N ALA A 52 3.42 -30.16 2.23
CA ALA A 52 4.65 -29.92 1.49
C ALA A 52 5.45 -28.74 2.08
N TYR A 53 4.75 -27.74 2.62
CA TYR A 53 5.36 -26.59 3.29
C TYR A 53 6.06 -26.99 4.60
N GLU A 54 5.46 -27.86 5.41
CA GLU A 54 6.08 -28.36 6.64
C GLU A 54 7.36 -29.16 6.36
N ILE A 55 7.37 -29.95 5.28
CA ILE A 55 8.53 -30.76 4.88
C ILE A 55 9.64 -29.90 4.27
N TYR A 56 9.28 -28.98 3.36
CA TYR A 56 10.24 -28.13 2.65
C TYR A 56 10.79 -27.01 3.55
N GLY A 57 10.00 -26.56 4.52
CA GLY A 57 10.39 -25.54 5.47
C GLY A 57 10.00 -24.13 5.06
N GLY A 58 10.03 -23.22 6.05
CA GLY A 58 9.63 -21.83 5.85
C GLY A 58 10.64 -21.00 5.08
N VAL A 59 10.13 -20.05 4.28
CA VAL A 59 10.95 -19.10 3.50
C VAL A 59 11.82 -18.24 4.42
N ARG A 60 13.10 -18.14 4.09
CA ARG A 60 14.06 -17.23 4.74
C ARG A 60 14.33 -16.02 3.84
N MET A 61 14.63 -14.90 4.48
CA MET A 61 15.01 -13.65 3.82
C MET A 61 16.33 -13.13 4.39
N THR A 62 17.08 -12.38 3.59
CA THR A 62 18.40 -11.86 3.99
C THR A 62 18.29 -10.91 5.18
N ALA A 63 19.36 -10.82 5.98
CA ALA A 63 19.38 -10.00 7.19
C ALA A 63 19.00 -8.54 6.89
N ALA A 64 19.45 -7.99 5.76
CA ALA A 64 19.10 -6.64 5.34
C ALA A 64 17.60 -6.44 5.10
N TYR A 65 16.94 -7.43 4.48
CA TYR A 65 15.50 -7.39 4.21
C TYR A 65 14.69 -7.54 5.50
N ALA A 66 15.10 -8.44 6.39
CA ALA A 66 14.46 -8.60 7.70
C ALA A 66 14.49 -7.29 8.50
N VAL A 67 15.65 -6.63 8.60
CA VAL A 67 15.79 -5.33 9.28
C VAL A 67 14.94 -4.25 8.59
N SER A 68 14.91 -4.23 7.26
CA SER A 68 14.11 -3.26 6.51
C SER A 68 12.62 -3.43 6.78
N TYR A 69 12.12 -4.67 6.83
CA TYR A 69 10.73 -4.93 7.20
C TYR A 69 10.43 -4.54 8.64
N CYS A 70 11.28 -4.89 9.61
CA CYS A 70 11.12 -4.45 10.99
C CYS A 70 11.02 -2.92 11.09
N PHE A 71 11.87 -2.20 10.35
CA PHE A 71 11.83 -0.74 10.32
C PHE A 71 10.54 -0.20 9.69
N VAL A 72 10.06 -0.77 8.58
CA VAL A 72 8.80 -0.36 7.94
C VAL A 72 7.61 -0.61 8.87
N PHE A 73 7.60 -1.71 9.62
CA PHE A 73 6.56 -1.99 10.63
C PHE A 73 6.58 -0.98 11.77
N ALA A 74 7.77 -0.69 12.30
CA ALA A 74 7.92 0.30 13.36
C ALA A 74 7.53 1.71 12.88
N ALA A 75 7.91 2.07 11.66
CA ALA A 75 7.53 3.35 11.06
C ALA A 75 6.01 3.46 10.86
N PHE A 76 5.36 2.39 10.42
CA PHE A 76 3.92 2.35 10.22
C PHE A 76 3.12 2.53 11.53
N SER A 77 3.51 1.83 12.60
CA SER A 77 2.84 1.99 13.90
C SER A 77 3.11 3.36 14.53
N ALA A 78 4.36 3.82 14.50
CA ALA A 78 4.74 5.14 14.99
C ALA A 78 3.96 6.25 14.28
N TYR A 79 3.74 6.08 12.98
CA TYR A 79 2.95 6.99 12.18
C TYR A 79 1.49 7.10 12.61
N ILE A 80 0.80 5.96 12.77
CA ILE A 80 -0.62 5.97 13.19
C ILE A 80 -0.73 6.70 14.54
N VAL A 81 0.17 6.38 15.48
CA VAL A 81 0.23 7.03 16.79
C VAL A 81 0.52 8.53 16.66
N HIS A 82 1.49 8.92 15.83
CA HIS A 82 1.83 10.32 15.59
C HIS A 82 0.63 11.10 15.02
N THR A 83 -0.08 10.53 14.05
CA THR A 83 -1.27 11.15 13.45
C THR A 83 -2.36 11.36 14.52
N ILE A 84 -2.63 10.34 15.34
CA ILE A 84 -3.67 10.42 16.37
C ILE A 84 -3.30 11.45 17.46
N LEU A 85 -2.07 11.43 17.95
CA LEU A 85 -1.64 12.29 19.06
C LEU A 85 -1.50 13.77 18.64
N TYR A 86 -0.85 14.04 17.52
CA TYR A 86 -0.55 15.41 17.11
C TYR A 86 -1.65 16.03 16.24
N HIS A 87 -2.28 15.25 15.36
CA HIS A 87 -3.26 15.75 14.40
C HIS A 87 -4.69 15.31 14.72
N GLY A 88 -4.93 14.45 15.73
CA GLY A 88 -6.26 13.92 16.03
C GLY A 88 -7.32 14.99 16.32
N LYS A 89 -6.99 16.01 17.13
CA LYS A 89 -7.93 17.11 17.42
C LYS A 89 -8.30 17.89 16.16
N PHE A 90 -7.29 18.21 15.35
CA PHE A 90 -7.48 18.90 14.07
C PHE A 90 -8.34 18.07 13.09
N ILE A 91 -8.10 16.77 13.01
CA ILE A 91 -8.90 15.86 12.17
C ILE A 91 -10.36 15.84 12.60
N VAL A 92 -10.63 15.72 13.91
CA VAL A 92 -12.01 15.67 14.44
C VAL A 92 -12.74 17.00 14.21
N GLU A 93 -12.04 18.12 14.41
CA GLU A 93 -12.59 19.45 14.16
C GLU A 93 -12.91 19.64 12.67
N GLN A 94 -11.97 19.29 11.78
CA GLN A 94 -12.17 19.37 10.33
C GLN A 94 -13.31 18.45 9.85
N PHE A 95 -13.41 17.25 10.41
CA PHE A 95 -14.51 16.33 10.14
C PHE A 95 -15.86 16.94 10.57
N ARG A 96 -15.93 17.51 11.78
CA ARG A 96 -17.14 18.17 12.29
C ARG A 96 -17.52 19.40 11.45
N MET A 97 -16.55 20.20 11.02
CA MET A 97 -16.79 21.36 10.16
C MET A 97 -17.33 20.95 8.78
N THR A 98 -16.82 19.85 8.24
CA THR A 98 -17.29 19.29 6.96
C THR A 98 -18.75 18.83 7.04
N LEU A 99 -19.16 18.18 8.15
CA LEU A 99 -20.57 17.80 8.35
C LEU A 99 -21.50 18.99 8.63
N SER A 100 -20.99 20.08 9.23
CA SER A 100 -21.80 21.25 9.61
C SER A 100 -21.95 22.28 8.48
N ASP A 101 -21.36 22.04 7.30
CA ASP A 101 -21.30 22.96 6.15
C ASP A 101 -20.80 24.38 6.49
N LYS A 102 -20.04 24.52 7.59
CA LYS A 102 -19.43 25.78 8.03
C LYS A 102 -18.06 25.97 7.38
N ARG A 103 -18.00 25.93 6.04
CA ARG A 103 -16.77 26.22 5.29
C ARG A 103 -16.49 27.74 5.32
N ASN A 104 -15.67 28.20 6.28
CA ASN A 104 -15.29 29.60 6.43
C ASN A 104 -14.12 30.05 5.53
N ASP A 105 -13.61 29.18 4.65
CA ASP A 105 -12.52 29.52 3.72
C ASP A 105 -13.07 30.21 2.45
N ILE A 106 -12.46 31.33 2.07
CA ILE A 106 -12.77 32.10 0.86
C ILE A 106 -12.66 31.20 -0.39
N HIS A 107 -11.67 30.31 -0.46
CA HIS A 107 -11.50 29.43 -1.60
C HIS A 107 -12.59 28.34 -1.69
N ALA A 108 -13.01 27.82 -0.54
CA ALA A 108 -14.14 26.89 -0.47
C ALA A 108 -15.45 27.56 -0.89
N LYS A 109 -15.66 28.82 -0.50
CA LYS A 109 -16.82 29.63 -0.87
C LYS A 109 -16.84 30.00 -2.36
N LEU A 110 -15.68 30.24 -2.96
CA LEU A 110 -15.55 30.43 -4.42
C LEU A 110 -15.86 29.14 -5.18
N MET A 111 -15.58 27.98 -4.60
CA MET A 111 -15.81 26.67 -5.22
C MET A 111 -17.22 26.12 -5.04
N SER A 112 -18.01 26.61 -4.08
CA SER A 112 -19.40 26.17 -3.88
C SER A 112 -20.32 26.51 -5.06
N TYR A 113 -19.88 27.38 -5.97
CA TYR A 113 -20.57 27.66 -7.23
C TYR A 113 -20.52 26.48 -8.21
N TYR A 114 -19.50 25.63 -8.11
CA TYR A 114 -19.37 24.46 -8.96
C TYR A 114 -20.09 23.25 -8.35
N PRO A 115 -20.94 22.56 -9.12
CA PRO A 115 -21.65 21.40 -8.60
C PRO A 115 -20.66 20.25 -8.33
N GLU A 116 -20.71 19.71 -7.10
CA GLU A 116 -19.85 18.62 -6.65
C GLU A 116 -20.04 17.36 -7.52
N VAL A 117 -19.01 16.49 -7.51
CA VAL A 117 -19.05 15.21 -8.23
C VAL A 117 -19.96 14.25 -7.46
N SER A 118 -20.80 13.50 -8.17
CA SER A 118 -21.73 12.60 -7.48
C SER A 118 -20.97 11.43 -6.83
N GLU A 119 -21.32 11.12 -5.58
CA GLU A 119 -20.67 10.07 -4.77
C GLU A 119 -21.05 8.64 -5.21
N TRP A 120 -21.95 8.48 -6.20
CA TRP A 120 -22.60 7.19 -6.51
C TRP A 120 -21.92 6.32 -7.56
N CYS A 121 -20.73 6.67 -8.03
CA CYS A 121 -19.90 5.75 -8.81
C CYS A 121 -18.83 5.17 -7.86
N SER A 122 -19.02 4.04 -7.18
CA SER A 122 -19.31 2.73 -7.78
C SER A 122 -19.90 1.74 -6.76
N PRO A 123 -20.89 0.93 -7.14
CA PRO A 123 -21.01 -0.42 -6.62
C PRO A 123 -21.01 -1.40 -7.79
N LEU A 124 -19.83 -1.67 -8.36
CA LEU A 124 -19.66 -2.78 -9.29
C LEU A 124 -18.42 -3.59 -8.87
N LEU A 125 -18.63 -4.54 -7.95
CA LEU A 125 -18.30 -5.97 -8.09
C LEU A 125 -18.43 -6.67 -6.72
N PRO A 126 -19.06 -7.86 -6.63
CA PRO A 126 -19.26 -8.57 -5.37
C PRO A 126 -18.05 -9.47 -5.05
N GLY A 127 -17.39 -9.18 -3.94
CA GLY A 127 -16.46 -10.08 -3.27
C GLY A 127 -16.20 -9.58 -1.86
N TYR A 128 -16.32 -10.45 -0.85
CA TYR A 128 -16.05 -10.09 0.55
C TYR A 128 -14.66 -9.45 0.73
N ILE A 129 -13.68 -9.87 -0.08
CA ILE A 129 -12.31 -9.35 -0.14
C ILE A 129 -12.28 -7.87 -0.51
N MET A 130 -13.16 -7.42 -1.42
CA MET A 130 -13.16 -6.02 -1.89
C MET A 130 -13.78 -5.06 -0.86
N ILE A 131 -14.81 -5.52 -0.13
CA ILE A 131 -15.38 -4.74 0.98
C ILE A 131 -14.31 -4.53 2.07
N ILE A 132 -13.56 -5.58 2.41
CA ILE A 132 -12.45 -5.52 3.35
C ILE A 132 -11.38 -4.53 2.87
N ALA A 133 -11.02 -4.58 1.57
CA ALA A 133 -10.06 -3.64 0.98
C ALA A 133 -10.53 -2.18 1.12
N ILE A 134 -11.81 -1.88 0.85
CA ILE A 134 -12.37 -0.53 0.95
C ILE A 134 -12.31 -0.03 2.39
N VAL A 135 -12.66 -0.86 3.36
CA VAL A 135 -12.62 -0.50 4.79
C VAL A 135 -11.19 -0.21 5.23
N ILE A 136 -10.23 -1.06 4.86
CA ILE A 136 -8.81 -0.85 5.17
C ILE A 136 -8.30 0.45 4.55
N ASN A 137 -8.62 0.70 3.27
CA ASN A 137 -8.26 1.94 2.59
C ASN A 137 -8.85 3.16 3.29
N PHE A 138 -10.12 3.12 3.69
CA PHE A 138 -10.78 4.25 4.34
C PHE A 138 -10.10 4.62 5.66
N ILE A 139 -9.78 3.63 6.49
CA ILE A 139 -9.07 3.82 7.76
C ILE A 139 -7.66 4.36 7.51
N MET A 140 -6.94 3.79 6.55
CA MET A 140 -5.54 4.13 6.29
C MET A 140 -5.37 5.43 5.48
N MET A 141 -6.40 5.88 4.78
CA MET A 141 -6.37 7.11 3.98
C MET A 141 -6.04 8.32 4.82
N ILE A 142 -6.72 8.51 5.96
CA ILE A 142 -6.57 9.69 6.82
C ILE A 142 -5.13 9.88 7.30
N PRO A 143 -4.48 8.90 7.95
CA PRO A 143 -3.09 9.07 8.36
C PRO A 143 -2.20 9.33 7.15
N THR A 144 -2.34 8.57 6.06
CA THR A 144 -1.60 8.79 4.79
C THR A 144 -1.69 10.17 4.21
N GLY A 145 -2.88 10.74 4.16
CA GLY A 145 -3.05 12.10 3.67
C GLY A 145 -2.30 13.11 4.53
N VAL A 146 -2.37 12.98 5.87
CA VAL A 146 -1.77 13.94 6.80
C VAL A 146 -0.25 13.94 6.74
N ILE A 147 0.42 12.78 6.78
CA ILE A 147 1.89 12.77 6.70
C ILE A 147 2.38 13.26 5.34
N VAL A 148 1.75 12.82 4.25
CA VAL A 148 2.16 13.27 2.92
C VAL A 148 1.99 14.79 2.82
N ALA A 149 0.91 15.35 3.37
CA ALA A 149 0.68 16.79 3.37
C ALA A 149 1.72 17.58 4.19
N VAL A 150 2.21 17.04 5.31
CA VAL A 150 3.18 17.72 6.20
C VAL A 150 4.62 17.54 5.73
N THR A 151 4.99 16.33 5.33
CA THR A 151 6.39 15.95 5.05
C THR A 151 6.73 15.94 3.57
N ASN A 152 5.70 15.96 2.70
CA ASN A 152 5.84 15.76 1.26
C ASN A 152 6.55 14.45 0.86
N MET A 153 6.60 13.46 1.77
CA MET A 153 7.16 12.14 1.50
C MET A 153 6.06 11.09 1.33
N THR A 154 6.10 10.35 0.22
CA THR A 154 5.19 9.24 -0.05
C THR A 154 5.68 7.97 0.65
N LEU A 155 4.87 7.42 1.54
CA LEU A 155 5.23 6.24 2.31
C LEU A 155 4.74 4.98 1.58
N ILE A 156 5.64 4.01 1.39
CA ILE A 156 5.32 2.73 0.76
C ILE A 156 4.66 1.82 1.80
N LEU A 157 3.33 1.73 1.77
CA LEU A 157 2.53 0.88 2.67
C LEU A 157 2.41 -0.58 2.23
N ALA A 158 3.23 -1.03 1.28
CA ALA A 158 3.14 -2.38 0.75
C ALA A 158 3.29 -3.45 1.84
N VAL A 159 4.30 -3.34 2.70
CA VAL A 159 4.64 -4.39 3.68
C VAL A 159 3.58 -4.56 4.78
N PRO A 160 3.05 -3.48 5.40
CA PRO A 160 1.96 -3.62 6.38
C PRO A 160 0.68 -4.20 5.80
N ILE A 161 0.31 -3.78 4.58
CA ILE A 161 -0.86 -4.31 3.87
C ILE A 161 -0.65 -5.78 3.53
N GLU A 162 0.57 -6.17 3.16
CA GLU A 162 0.93 -7.55 2.86
C GLU A 162 0.71 -8.44 4.07
N ILE A 163 1.27 -8.08 5.23
CA ILE A 163 1.07 -8.86 6.46
C ILE A 163 -0.40 -8.89 6.87
N LEU A 164 -1.10 -7.76 6.82
CA LEU A 164 -2.53 -7.73 7.14
C LEU A 164 -3.33 -8.65 6.20
N SER A 165 -3.02 -8.64 4.90
CA SER A 165 -3.68 -9.47 3.90
C SER A 165 -3.41 -10.96 4.13
N SER A 166 -2.18 -11.32 4.53
CA SER A 166 -1.82 -12.69 4.88
C SER A 166 -2.61 -13.22 6.09
N PHE A 167 -2.87 -12.37 7.09
CA PHE A 167 -3.67 -12.76 8.24
C PHE A 167 -5.16 -12.94 7.91
N ILE A 168 -5.70 -12.15 6.98
CA ILE A 168 -7.11 -12.22 6.60
C ILE A 168 -7.40 -13.44 5.72
N LEU A 169 -6.45 -13.84 4.85
CA LEU A 169 -6.62 -14.92 3.87
C LEU A 169 -5.48 -15.96 3.97
N PRO A 170 -5.44 -16.78 5.02
CA PRO A 170 -4.44 -17.83 5.15
C PRO A 170 -4.60 -18.89 4.04
N GLY A 171 -3.48 -19.39 3.51
CA GLY A 171 -3.45 -20.51 2.56
C GLY A 171 -3.90 -20.22 1.12
N ASN A 172 -4.50 -19.04 0.84
CA ASN A 172 -4.92 -18.65 -0.50
C ASN A 172 -4.03 -17.53 -1.09
N PRO A 173 -3.00 -17.88 -1.90
CA PRO A 173 -2.09 -16.90 -2.46
C PRO A 173 -2.76 -15.95 -3.46
N ILE A 174 -3.77 -16.41 -4.22
CA ILE A 174 -4.49 -15.58 -5.19
C ILE A 174 -5.34 -14.53 -4.46
N GLY A 175 -6.05 -14.93 -3.40
CA GLY A 175 -6.83 -14.01 -2.57
C GLY A 175 -5.95 -12.96 -1.88
N PHE A 176 -4.82 -13.40 -1.33
CA PHE A 176 -3.82 -12.52 -0.75
C PHE A 176 -3.29 -11.47 -1.75
N LEU A 177 -2.90 -11.90 -2.96
CA LEU A 177 -2.38 -10.99 -3.99
C LEU A 177 -3.42 -9.97 -4.45
N THR A 178 -4.67 -10.40 -4.63
CA THR A 178 -5.76 -9.49 -5.03
C THR A 178 -6.01 -8.43 -3.96
N LEU A 179 -6.17 -8.82 -2.69
CA LEU A 179 -6.37 -7.87 -1.58
C LEU A 179 -5.22 -6.86 -1.46
N ARG A 180 -3.98 -7.32 -1.59
CA ARG A 180 -2.78 -6.47 -1.58
C ARG A 180 -2.82 -5.44 -2.70
N VAL A 181 -3.05 -5.87 -3.95
CA VAL A 181 -3.02 -4.99 -5.12
C VAL A 181 -4.13 -3.94 -5.05
N TYR A 182 -5.34 -4.34 -4.69
CA TYR A 182 -6.45 -3.40 -4.54
C TYR A 182 -6.20 -2.39 -3.43
N THR A 183 -5.71 -2.83 -2.26
CA THR A 183 -5.45 -1.90 -1.15
C THR A 183 -4.31 -0.94 -1.45
N GLN A 184 -3.18 -1.44 -1.93
CA GLN A 184 -2.00 -0.61 -2.21
C GLN A 184 -2.24 0.38 -3.36
N SER A 185 -2.86 -0.06 -4.45
CA SER A 185 -3.07 0.78 -5.64
C SER A 185 -4.12 1.86 -5.39
N CYS A 186 -5.23 1.52 -4.72
CA CYS A 186 -6.25 2.51 -4.36
C CYS A 186 -5.67 3.61 -3.48
N GLN A 187 -4.86 3.26 -2.48
CA GLN A 187 -4.29 4.25 -1.58
C GLN A 187 -3.34 5.22 -2.29
N TYR A 188 -2.51 4.72 -3.21
CA TYR A 188 -1.67 5.57 -4.05
C TYR A 188 -2.52 6.53 -4.90
N GLN A 189 -3.54 6.01 -5.59
CA GLN A 189 -4.40 6.82 -6.46
C GLN A 189 -5.20 7.89 -5.70
N ILE A 190 -5.69 7.57 -4.49
CA ILE A 190 -6.42 8.51 -3.64
C ILE A 190 -5.53 9.71 -3.27
N ILE A 191 -4.27 9.50 -2.90
CA ILE A 191 -3.35 10.58 -2.53
C ILE A 191 -3.08 11.48 -3.75
N HIS A 192 -2.87 10.89 -4.94
CA HIS A 192 -2.68 11.65 -6.18
C HIS A 192 -3.93 12.42 -6.62
N LEU A 193 -5.12 11.84 -6.42
CA LEU A 193 -6.40 12.51 -6.63
C LEU A 193 -6.54 13.73 -5.71
N LEU A 194 -6.26 13.57 -4.40
CA LEU A 194 -6.30 14.67 -3.43
C LEU A 194 -5.32 15.79 -3.77
N PHE A 195 -4.10 15.44 -4.17
CA PHE A 195 -3.11 16.41 -4.63
C PHE A 195 -3.62 17.19 -5.85
N SER A 196 -4.20 16.48 -6.82
CA SER A 196 -4.72 17.09 -8.06
C SER A 196 -5.92 17.99 -7.79
N PHE A 197 -6.82 17.62 -6.88
CA PHE A 197 -7.92 18.47 -6.47
C PHE A 197 -7.44 19.71 -5.72
N LYS A 198 -6.46 19.59 -4.83
CA LYS A 198 -5.86 20.73 -4.14
C LYS A 198 -5.19 21.68 -5.13
N PHE A 199 -4.46 21.15 -6.11
CA PHE A 199 -3.86 21.94 -7.17
C PHE A 199 -4.91 22.65 -8.05
N ALA A 200 -5.94 21.93 -8.49
CA ALA A 200 -7.04 22.49 -9.27
C ALA A 200 -7.80 23.58 -8.49
N HIS A 201 -7.94 23.41 -7.19
CA HIS A 201 -8.54 24.38 -6.30
C HIS A 201 -7.78 25.72 -6.31
N TYR A 202 -6.44 25.67 -6.26
CA TYR A 202 -5.60 26.86 -6.37
C TYR A 202 -5.63 27.50 -7.76
N MET A 203 -5.75 26.69 -8.81
CA MET A 203 -5.83 27.16 -10.20
C MET A 203 -7.25 27.59 -10.63
N LYS A 204 -8.24 27.50 -9.73
CA LYS A 204 -9.66 27.79 -10.01
C LYS A 204 -10.25 26.95 -11.17
N ILE A 205 -9.78 25.72 -11.33
CA ILE A 205 -10.31 24.78 -12.31
C ILE A 205 -11.48 24.02 -11.67
N PRO A 206 -12.63 23.88 -12.36
CA PRO A 206 -13.80 23.21 -11.80
C PRO A 206 -13.51 21.72 -11.54
N PRO A 207 -13.99 21.16 -10.40
CA PRO A 207 -13.65 19.82 -9.93
C PRO A 207 -14.08 18.71 -10.91
N ARG A 208 -15.18 18.90 -11.65
CA ARG A 208 -15.66 17.94 -12.66
C ARG A 208 -14.66 17.76 -13.80
N ILE A 209 -14.03 18.84 -14.25
CA ILE A 209 -13.04 18.78 -15.34
C ILE A 209 -11.78 18.09 -14.83
N THR A 210 -11.33 18.43 -13.62
CA THR A 210 -10.17 17.79 -12.97
C THR A 210 -10.39 16.28 -12.82
N PHE A 211 -11.59 15.87 -12.38
CA PHE A 211 -11.93 14.45 -12.23
C PHE A 211 -11.94 13.72 -13.57
N SER A 212 -12.60 14.27 -14.60
CA SER A 212 -12.63 13.68 -15.94
C SER A 212 -11.24 13.55 -16.54
N MET A 213 -10.39 14.57 -16.40
CA MET A 213 -9.01 14.55 -16.88
C MET A 213 -8.16 13.49 -16.19
N LEU A 214 -8.34 13.30 -14.87
CA LEU A 214 -7.64 12.26 -14.14
C LEU A 214 -8.12 10.87 -14.57
N LEU A 215 -9.42 10.68 -14.75
CA LEU A 215 -10.00 9.41 -15.17
C LEU A 215 -9.45 9.01 -16.56
N THR A 216 -9.43 9.92 -17.52
CA THR A 216 -8.82 9.65 -18.84
C THR A 216 -7.33 9.34 -18.74
N SER A 217 -6.59 10.05 -17.88
CA SER A 217 -5.16 9.79 -17.66
C SER A 217 -4.89 8.40 -17.09
N VAL A 218 -5.69 7.96 -16.13
CA VAL A 218 -5.56 6.63 -15.50
C VAL A 218 -5.88 5.52 -16.51
N ILE A 219 -6.89 5.70 -17.37
CA ILE A 219 -7.21 4.74 -18.43
C ILE A 219 -6.02 4.58 -19.39
N ILE A 220 -5.46 5.70 -19.88
CA ILE A 220 -4.33 5.68 -20.81
C ILE A 220 -3.11 5.02 -20.15
N ALA A 221 -2.78 5.41 -18.91
CA ALA A 221 -1.65 4.83 -18.18
C ALA A 221 -1.82 3.32 -17.96
N SER A 222 -3.03 2.86 -17.64
CA SER A 222 -3.33 1.44 -17.43
C SER A 222 -3.12 0.62 -18.71
N ILE A 223 -3.54 1.15 -19.86
CA ILE A 223 -3.33 0.52 -21.17
C ILE A 223 -1.83 0.41 -21.48
N VAL A 224 -1.08 1.49 -21.31
CA VAL A 224 0.37 1.52 -21.57
C VAL A 224 1.12 0.55 -20.64
N HIS A 225 0.79 0.52 -19.35
CA HIS A 225 1.37 -0.42 -18.39
C HIS A 225 1.07 -1.88 -18.77
N TYR A 226 -0.14 -2.18 -19.23
CA TYR A 226 -0.49 -3.54 -19.67
C TYR A 226 0.28 -3.96 -20.94
N ILE A 227 0.37 -3.08 -21.93
CA ILE A 227 1.10 -3.35 -23.19
C ILE A 227 2.59 -3.57 -22.90
N THR A 228 3.20 -2.70 -22.09
CA THR A 228 4.62 -2.83 -21.71
C THR A 228 4.88 -4.11 -20.92
N ALA A 229 3.98 -4.51 -20.01
CA ALA A 229 4.09 -5.77 -19.29
C ALA A 229 4.05 -6.99 -20.23
N ILE A 230 3.12 -7.02 -21.19
CA ILE A 230 3.08 -8.07 -22.21
C ILE A 230 4.36 -8.09 -23.05
N TYR A 231 4.80 -6.91 -23.50
CA TYR A 231 6.02 -6.81 -24.31
C TYR A 231 7.24 -7.39 -23.59
N LEU A 232 7.42 -7.06 -22.31
CA LEU A 232 8.51 -7.58 -21.50
C LEU A 232 8.42 -9.10 -21.25
N LEU A 233 7.22 -9.67 -21.18
CA LEU A 233 7.05 -11.11 -20.96
C LEU A 233 7.32 -11.97 -22.21
N TYR A 234 7.11 -11.43 -23.41
CA TYR A 234 7.28 -12.18 -24.65
C TYR A 234 8.62 -11.92 -25.35
N ASN A 235 9.27 -10.77 -25.12
CA ASN A 235 10.50 -10.38 -25.80
C ASN A 235 11.76 -10.35 -24.92
N VAL A 236 11.67 -10.68 -23.62
CA VAL A 236 12.80 -10.87 -22.71
C VAL A 236 12.76 -12.30 -22.16
#